data_AF-A0A3L7PT58-F1
#
_entry.id   AF-A0A3L7PT58-F1
#
_cell.length_a   1.000
_cell.length_b   1.000
_cell.length_c   1.000
_cell.angle_alpha   90.00
_cell.angle_beta   90.00
_cell.angle_gamma   90.00
#
_symmetry.space_group_name_H-M   'P 1'
#
loop_
_entity.id
_entity.type
_entity.pdbx_description
1 polymer ?
#
loop_
_entity_poly.entity_id
_entity_poly.type
_entity_poly.pdbx_seq_one_letter_code
_entity_poly.pdbx_strand_id
1 'polypeptide(L)'
;GPTEGDGFFAISADDGDRDHEEEEEQYGEKVDGAPLAPLCDVGKSNYVGVFGTFEVDEYPAAGDGMFFRNSRLGMKDILDGSSKTLVVGERKSKLGGSTWTGVLLGAKASLPRVVGVADHAPNDPHHHFDDFTSNHPAGVNFLLGDASVRRFDDSIDVLVFKALCTRAGSESAAIPD
;
A
#
# COMPACT_ATOMS: atom_id res chain seq x y z
N GLY A 1 12.27 -10.44 0.37
CA GLY A 1 12.55 -10.59 1.82
C GLY A 1 12.72 -12.05 2.14
N PRO A 2 13.19 -12.43 3.34
CA PRO A 2 13.50 -13.81 3.67
C PRO A 2 12.23 -14.66 3.53
N THR A 3 12.28 -15.63 2.63
CA THR A 3 11.24 -16.61 2.32
C THR A 3 11.41 -17.91 3.13
N GLU A 4 12.11 -17.86 4.25
CA GLU A 4 12.27 -18.99 5.16
C GLU A 4 11.68 -18.60 6.53
N GLY A 5 10.51 -19.13 6.87
CA GLY A 5 9.87 -18.91 8.17
C GLY A 5 8.34 -18.95 8.13
N ASP A 6 7.78 -19.68 9.10
CA ASP A 6 6.45 -19.74 9.76
C ASP A 6 5.30 -18.74 9.45
N GLY A 7 5.42 -17.82 8.49
CA GLY A 7 4.39 -16.85 8.13
C GLY A 7 4.48 -15.53 8.92
N PHE A 8 5.50 -15.36 9.77
CA PHE A 8 5.70 -14.16 10.56
C PHE A 8 6.88 -13.31 10.04
N PHE A 9 6.98 -12.07 10.54
CA PHE A 9 8.19 -11.26 10.44
C PHE A 9 8.31 -10.34 11.66
N ALA A 10 9.56 -10.07 12.07
CA ALA A 10 9.85 -9.15 13.14
C ALA A 10 9.71 -7.70 12.64
N ILE A 11 8.97 -6.89 13.39
CA ILE A 11 8.85 -5.45 13.16
C ILE A 11 9.79 -4.71 14.10
N SER A 12 10.55 -3.76 13.55
CA SER A 12 11.47 -2.92 14.30
C SER A 12 10.76 -1.72 14.92
N ALA A 13 11.22 -1.30 16.10
CA ALA A 13 10.84 0.00 16.66
C ALA A 13 11.30 1.14 15.73
N ASP A 14 10.54 2.23 15.74
CA ASP A 14 10.91 3.48 15.08
C ASP A 14 12.10 4.12 15.83
N ASP A 15 13.12 4.53 15.08
CA ASP A 15 14.34 5.15 15.60
C ASP A 15 14.24 6.67 15.72
N GLY A 16 13.23 7.29 15.11
CA GLY A 16 13.08 8.76 15.09
C GLY A 16 14.18 9.49 14.33
N ASP A 17 15.06 8.75 13.64
CA ASP A 17 16.25 9.26 12.95
C ASP A 17 16.02 9.49 11.44
N ARG A 18 14.78 9.33 10.94
CA ARG A 18 14.48 9.58 9.51
C ARG A 18 13.59 10.80 9.35
N ASP A 19 14.18 11.86 8.80
CA ASP A 19 13.45 13.02 8.32
C ASP A 19 12.76 12.65 6.99
N HIS A 20 11.52 13.12 6.77
CA HIS A 20 10.73 12.84 5.55
C HIS A 20 11.47 13.19 4.24
N GLU A 21 12.39 14.15 4.27
CA GLU A 21 13.21 14.55 3.11
C GLU A 21 14.24 13.47 2.70
N GLU A 22 14.66 12.58 3.61
CA GLU A 22 15.59 11.49 3.30
C GLU A 22 14.89 10.28 2.65
N GLU A 23 13.56 10.18 2.77
CA GLU A 23 12.79 9.07 2.17
C GLU A 23 12.59 9.24 0.65
N GLU A 24 12.54 10.48 0.13
CA GLU A 24 12.33 10.76 -1.31
C GLU A 24 13.53 10.36 -2.19
N GLU A 25 14.74 10.23 -1.64
CA GLU A 25 15.94 9.88 -2.42
C GLU A 25 16.35 8.40 -2.33
N GLN A 26 15.65 7.58 -1.52
CA GLN A 26 16.12 6.25 -1.14
C GLN A 26 15.26 5.10 -1.69
N TYR A 27 15.16 5.04 -3.01
CA TYR A 27 14.44 3.97 -3.70
C TYR A 27 15.05 2.58 -3.45
N GLY A 28 14.21 1.62 -3.08
CA GLY A 28 14.60 0.22 -3.00
C GLY A 28 15.30 -0.20 -1.71
N GLU A 29 15.41 0.67 -0.71
CA GLU A 29 15.94 0.32 0.61
C GLU A 29 14.92 -0.35 1.51
N LYS A 30 15.44 -1.19 2.42
CA LYS A 30 14.57 -1.85 3.39
C LYS A 30 14.18 -0.85 4.46
N VAL A 31 12.88 -0.73 4.67
CA VAL A 31 12.30 0.03 5.79
C VAL A 31 12.81 -0.53 7.12
N ASP A 32 12.87 -1.85 7.23
CA ASP A 32 13.49 -2.50 8.38
C ASP A 32 15.01 -2.53 8.16
N GLY A 33 15.71 -1.52 8.71
CA GLY A 33 17.17 -1.35 8.65
C GLY A 33 17.96 -2.39 9.45
N ALA A 34 19.26 -2.13 9.71
CA ALA A 34 20.07 -2.96 10.60
C ALA A 34 19.34 -3.15 11.95
N PRO A 35 19.41 -4.35 12.58
CA PRO A 35 18.47 -4.75 13.62
C PRO A 35 18.50 -3.78 14.81
N LEU A 36 17.50 -2.91 14.86
CA LEU A 36 17.06 -2.22 16.07
C LEU A 36 16.18 -3.17 16.89
N ALA A 37 15.93 -2.79 18.14
CA ALA A 37 15.19 -3.62 19.09
C ALA A 37 13.88 -4.13 18.45
N PRO A 38 13.72 -5.45 18.23
CA PRO A 38 12.51 -6.00 17.66
C PRO A 38 11.36 -5.70 18.62
N LEU A 39 10.28 -5.13 18.09
CA LEU A 39 9.11 -4.77 18.87
C LEU A 39 8.23 -6.00 19.12
N CYS A 40 7.91 -6.72 18.05
CA CYS A 40 7.15 -7.96 18.08
C CYS A 40 7.20 -8.67 16.72
N ASP A 41 6.75 -9.93 16.70
CA ASP A 41 6.46 -10.67 15.48
C ASP A 41 4.98 -10.51 15.10
N VAL A 42 4.73 -10.30 13.81
CA VAL A 42 3.35 -10.26 13.28
C VAL A 42 3.19 -11.17 12.06
N GLY A 43 1.95 -11.62 11.85
CA GLY A 43 1.57 -12.36 10.66
C GLY A 43 1.76 -11.52 9.40
N LYS A 44 2.39 -12.11 8.39
CA LYS A 44 2.71 -11.49 7.11
C LYS A 44 1.49 -11.42 6.21
N SER A 45 1.43 -10.35 5.43
CA SER A 45 0.53 -10.19 4.29
C SER A 45 1.32 -9.71 3.07
N ASN A 46 0.87 -10.10 1.88
CA ASN A 46 1.26 -9.50 0.61
C ASN A 46 0.14 -8.65 0.00
N TYR A 47 -0.91 -8.38 0.76
CA TYR A 47 -2.03 -7.56 0.34
C TYR A 47 -2.33 -6.54 1.41
N VAL A 48 -2.57 -5.30 0.99
CA VAL A 48 -2.85 -4.14 1.87
C VAL A 48 -4.06 -3.38 1.35
N GLY A 49 -4.76 -2.68 2.25
CA GLY A 49 -5.89 -1.84 1.86
C GLY A 49 -5.45 -0.65 1.01
N VAL A 50 -6.32 -0.15 0.14
CA VAL A 50 -6.04 1.07 -0.64
C VAL A 50 -6.39 2.30 0.20
N PHE A 51 -5.36 3.10 0.55
CA PHE A 51 -5.50 4.39 1.23
C PHE A 51 -5.94 5.49 0.27
N GLY A 52 -5.41 5.45 -0.95
CA GLY A 52 -5.75 6.36 -2.04
C GLY A 52 -4.52 7.09 -2.59
N THR A 53 -4.58 8.40 -2.76
CA THR A 53 -3.64 9.16 -3.61
C THR A 53 -2.70 10.12 -2.87
N PHE A 54 -2.84 10.23 -1.55
CA PHE A 54 -2.06 11.14 -0.70
C PHE A 54 -1.18 10.39 0.28
N GLU A 55 -0.19 11.11 0.83
CA GLU A 55 0.71 10.64 1.88
C GLU A 55 -0.05 10.18 3.13
N VAL A 56 0.18 8.92 3.52
CA VAL A 56 -0.54 8.29 4.64
C VAL A 56 -0.13 8.88 5.99
N ASP A 57 1.12 9.33 6.12
CA ASP A 57 1.68 9.83 7.37
C ASP A 57 1.24 11.26 7.70
N GLU A 58 0.97 12.11 6.70
CA GLU A 58 0.54 13.49 6.90
C GLU A 58 -0.94 13.58 7.34
N TYR A 59 -1.83 12.83 6.67
CA TYR A 59 -3.28 12.87 6.92
C TYR A 59 -3.93 11.49 7.07
N PRO A 60 -3.56 10.69 8.09
CA PRO A 60 -3.95 9.27 8.19
C PRO A 60 -5.45 9.02 8.27
N ALA A 61 -6.25 10.02 8.67
CA ALA A 61 -7.71 9.95 8.78
C ALA A 61 -8.45 10.55 7.58
N ALA A 62 -7.75 11.01 6.55
CA ALA A 62 -8.32 11.73 5.42
C ALA A 62 -8.11 11.03 4.06
N GLY A 63 -7.75 9.74 4.05
CA GLY A 63 -7.59 8.98 2.81
C GLY A 63 -8.83 9.05 1.91
N ASP A 64 -8.61 9.07 0.60
CA ASP A 64 -9.61 9.15 -0.47
C ASP A 64 -9.94 7.79 -1.11
N GLY A 65 -9.20 6.74 -0.75
CA GLY A 65 -9.50 5.34 -1.06
C GLY A 65 -10.51 4.71 -0.09
N MET A 66 -10.47 3.38 0.02
CA MET A 66 -11.43 2.60 0.80
C MET A 66 -10.99 2.27 2.23
N PHE A 67 -9.68 2.34 2.54
CA PHE A 67 -9.14 2.05 3.86
C PHE A 67 -8.30 3.21 4.41
N PHE A 68 -8.74 3.81 5.50
CA PHE A 68 -7.96 4.83 6.22
C PHE A 68 -8.40 4.89 7.68
N ARG A 69 -7.64 5.59 8.52
CA ARG A 69 -7.85 5.60 9.97
C ARG A 69 -9.26 6.10 10.31
N ASN A 70 -9.96 5.34 11.15
CA ASN A 70 -11.32 5.63 11.63
C ASN A 70 -12.40 5.75 10.54
N SER A 71 -12.14 5.28 9.32
CA SER A 71 -13.16 5.26 8.26
C SER A 71 -14.27 4.25 8.58
N ARG A 72 -15.50 4.58 8.16
CA ARG A 72 -16.68 3.70 8.26
C ARG A 72 -17.43 3.71 6.93
N LEU A 73 -16.77 3.21 5.89
CA LEU A 73 -17.29 3.18 4.54
C LEU A 73 -18.04 1.88 4.25
N GLY A 74 -18.99 1.94 3.32
CA GLY A 74 -19.65 0.78 2.73
C GLY A 74 -19.80 0.92 1.22
N MET A 75 -20.47 -0.05 0.59
CA MET A 75 -20.67 -0.09 -0.87
C MET A 75 -21.28 1.20 -1.46
N LYS A 76 -22.15 1.87 -0.70
CA LYS A 76 -22.79 3.13 -1.10
C LYS A 76 -21.81 4.30 -1.27
N ASP A 77 -20.62 4.19 -0.67
CA ASP A 77 -19.61 5.24 -0.68
C ASP A 77 -18.63 5.08 -1.85
N ILE A 78 -18.79 4.03 -2.66
CA ILE A 78 -18.03 3.78 -3.90
C ILE A 78 -18.76 4.46 -5.06
N LEU A 79 -18.57 5.78 -5.17
CA LEU A 79 -19.30 6.63 -6.11
C LEU A 79 -18.77 6.54 -7.55
N ASP A 80 -17.50 6.18 -7.73
CA ASP A 80 -16.88 6.01 -9.05
C ASP A 80 -17.24 4.66 -9.72
N GLY A 81 -17.93 3.80 -8.98
CA GLY A 81 -18.42 2.50 -9.42
C GLY A 81 -17.59 1.33 -8.87
N SER A 82 -18.28 0.31 -8.35
CA SER A 82 -17.62 -0.84 -7.70
C SER A 82 -16.65 -1.60 -8.59
N SER A 83 -16.89 -1.64 -9.90
CA SER A 83 -16.01 -2.29 -10.88
C SER A 83 -14.84 -1.42 -11.36
N LYS A 84 -14.70 -0.21 -10.78
CA LYS A 84 -13.69 0.81 -11.12
C LYS A 84 -12.96 1.38 -9.89
N THR A 85 -13.21 0.85 -8.71
CA THR A 85 -12.52 1.28 -7.49
C THR A 85 -11.70 0.12 -6.94
N LEU A 86 -10.41 0.35 -6.77
CA LEU A 86 -9.47 -0.60 -6.15
C LEU A 86 -9.64 -0.53 -4.62
N VAL A 87 -9.62 -1.70 -3.99
CA VAL A 87 -9.93 -1.86 -2.57
C VAL A 87 -8.77 -2.46 -1.80
N VAL A 88 -8.11 -3.47 -2.38
CA VAL A 88 -6.92 -4.12 -1.83
C VAL A 88 -5.92 -4.32 -2.96
N GLY A 89 -4.65 -3.99 -2.72
CA GLY A 89 -3.58 -4.17 -3.69
C GLY A 89 -2.44 -5.05 -3.16
N GLU A 90 -1.72 -5.68 -4.08
CA GLU A 90 -0.58 -6.52 -3.76
C GLU A 90 0.67 -5.67 -3.40
N ARG A 91 1.47 -6.17 -2.46
CA ARG A 91 2.79 -5.64 -2.10
C ARG A 91 3.81 -6.76 -1.87
N LYS A 92 4.95 -6.69 -2.56
CA LYS A 92 6.08 -7.62 -2.37
C LYS A 92 6.84 -7.27 -1.09
N SER A 93 7.29 -8.28 -0.36
CA SER A 93 8.02 -8.07 0.92
C SER A 93 9.52 -7.79 0.73
N LYS A 94 9.91 -7.04 -0.30
CA LYS A 94 11.33 -6.73 -0.58
C LYS A 94 11.84 -5.62 0.34
N LEU A 95 11.07 -4.54 0.46
CA LEU A 95 11.40 -3.37 1.29
C LEU A 95 10.97 -3.55 2.76
N GLY A 96 9.92 -4.32 3.02
CA GLY A 96 9.44 -4.62 4.37
C GLY A 96 8.25 -5.58 4.32
N GLY A 97 7.83 -6.11 5.47
CA GLY A 97 6.61 -6.90 5.58
C GLY A 97 5.37 -6.02 5.78
N SER A 98 4.25 -6.42 5.15
CA SER A 98 2.90 -5.88 5.42
C SER A 98 2.12 -6.81 6.34
N THR A 99 1.07 -6.30 6.98
CA THR A 99 0.23 -7.07 7.92
C THR A 99 -1.20 -6.54 7.99
N TRP A 100 -2.16 -7.41 8.33
CA TRP A 100 -3.54 -7.04 8.66
C TRP A 100 -3.82 -7.01 10.16
N THR A 101 -2.81 -7.29 11.00
CA THR A 101 -2.97 -7.27 12.46
C THR A 101 -3.31 -5.89 13.02
N GLY A 102 -2.97 -4.84 12.27
CA GLY A 102 -3.29 -3.44 12.58
C GLY A 102 -2.06 -2.55 12.56
N VAL A 103 -2.25 -1.30 12.97
CA VAL A 103 -1.17 -0.33 13.12
C VAL A 103 -0.47 -0.57 14.47
N LEU A 104 0.82 -0.85 14.42
CA LEU A 104 1.64 -1.00 15.62
C LEU A 104 2.28 0.34 16.00
N LEU A 105 1.85 0.90 17.12
CA LEU A 105 2.40 2.16 17.62
C LEU A 105 3.88 1.99 17.98
N GLY A 106 4.70 2.96 17.57
CA GLY A 106 6.15 2.93 17.77
C GLY A 106 6.90 1.98 16.84
N ALA A 107 6.22 1.37 15.86
CA ALA A 107 6.88 0.63 14.78
C ALA A 107 7.31 1.55 13.64
N LYS A 108 8.45 1.23 13.04
CA LYS A 108 8.94 1.89 11.82
C LYS A 108 7.94 1.67 10.67
N ALA A 109 7.56 2.74 9.95
CA ALA A 109 6.54 2.74 8.89
C ALA A 109 5.23 2.05 9.31
N SER A 110 4.70 2.40 10.48
CA SER A 110 3.57 1.70 11.11
C SER A 110 2.28 1.70 10.26
N LEU A 111 1.96 2.82 9.61
CA LEU A 111 0.76 3.00 8.81
C LEU A 111 0.81 2.26 7.47
N PRO A 112 1.86 2.42 6.63
CA PRO A 112 1.90 1.77 5.33
C PRO A 112 2.01 0.25 5.40
N ARG A 113 2.24 -0.37 6.57
CA ARG A 113 2.19 -1.84 6.67
C ARG A 113 0.78 -2.42 6.46
N VAL A 114 -0.27 -1.63 6.65
CA VAL A 114 -1.67 -2.07 6.54
C VAL A 114 -2.34 -1.53 5.29
N VAL A 115 -1.88 -0.38 4.78
CA VAL A 115 -2.45 0.30 3.62
C VAL A 115 -1.38 0.72 2.61
N GLY A 116 -1.79 1.01 1.38
CA GLY A 116 -0.93 1.53 0.33
C GLY A 116 -1.51 2.71 -0.40
N VAL A 117 -0.61 3.50 -0.98
CA VAL A 117 -0.92 4.71 -1.75
C VAL A 117 -0.59 4.47 -3.21
N ALA A 118 -1.26 5.20 -4.08
CA ALA A 118 -1.02 5.20 -5.50
C ALA A 118 -0.12 6.36 -5.90
N ASP A 119 1.06 6.50 -5.29
CA ASP A 119 1.96 7.60 -5.64
C ASP A 119 2.61 7.34 -7.01
N HIS A 120 3.16 6.13 -7.17
CA HIS A 120 3.74 5.65 -8.42
C HIS A 120 2.85 4.62 -9.13
N ALA A 121 3.16 4.38 -10.41
CA ALA A 121 2.59 3.25 -11.13
C ALA A 121 2.99 1.92 -10.46
N PRO A 122 2.18 0.86 -10.62
CA PRO A 122 2.52 -0.46 -10.09
C PRO A 122 3.93 -0.89 -10.50
N ASN A 123 4.73 -1.41 -9.55
CA ASN A 123 6.12 -1.85 -9.76
C ASN A 123 7.11 -0.78 -10.26
N ASP A 124 6.81 0.52 -10.18
CA ASP A 124 7.75 1.56 -10.59
C ASP A 124 9.15 1.34 -9.96
N PRO A 125 10.26 1.48 -10.72
CA PRO A 125 11.60 1.36 -10.15
C PRO A 125 11.87 2.29 -8.96
N HIS A 126 11.17 3.42 -8.89
CA HIS A 126 11.23 4.45 -7.86
C HIS A 126 10.13 4.28 -6.78
N HIS A 127 9.54 3.09 -6.67
CA HIS A 127 8.52 2.83 -5.64
C HIS A 127 9.05 3.06 -4.22
N HIS A 128 8.20 3.68 -3.40
CA HIS A 128 8.33 3.75 -1.96
C HIS A 128 7.78 2.49 -1.30
N PHE A 129 7.88 2.40 0.03
CA PHE A 129 7.40 1.22 0.77
C PHE A 129 5.88 1.09 0.77
N ASP A 130 5.17 2.19 0.66
CA ASP A 130 3.72 2.31 0.68
C ASP A 130 3.07 2.17 -0.70
N ASP A 131 3.86 2.12 -1.77
CA ASP A 131 3.41 1.80 -3.12
C ASP A 131 3.01 0.32 -3.30
N PHE A 132 2.27 0.07 -4.38
CA PHE A 132 1.82 -1.26 -4.77
C PHE A 132 2.83 -1.96 -5.69
N THR A 133 3.19 -3.19 -5.34
CA THR A 133 4.27 -3.92 -6.02
C THR A 133 4.05 -5.43 -6.00
N SER A 134 4.61 -6.12 -6.98
CA SER A 134 4.61 -7.57 -7.11
C SER A 134 5.98 -8.07 -7.59
N ASN A 135 6.23 -9.38 -7.42
CA ASN A 135 7.30 -10.07 -8.13
C ASN A 135 6.82 -10.68 -9.46
N HIS A 136 5.53 -10.58 -9.76
CA HIS A 136 4.96 -11.07 -11.00
C HIS A 136 5.41 -10.16 -12.16
N PRO A 137 6.05 -10.70 -13.23
CA PRO A 137 6.49 -9.90 -14.38
C PRO A 137 5.36 -9.24 -15.16
N ALA A 138 4.13 -9.66 -14.89
CA ALA A 138 2.94 -9.25 -15.59
C ALA A 138 2.24 -8.07 -14.89
N GLY A 139 2.73 -7.63 -13.73
CA GLY A 139 2.14 -6.53 -12.96
C GLY A 139 1.59 -6.95 -11.61
N VAL A 140 0.74 -6.10 -11.05
CA VAL A 140 0.27 -6.17 -9.67
C VAL A 140 -1.21 -6.52 -9.65
N ASN A 141 -1.62 -7.42 -8.75
CA ASN A 141 -3.02 -7.80 -8.61
C ASN A 141 -3.76 -6.89 -7.62
N PHE A 142 -4.98 -6.54 -7.97
CA PHE A 142 -5.87 -5.73 -7.14
C PHE A 142 -7.27 -6.33 -7.06
N LEU A 143 -7.86 -6.25 -5.88
CA LEU A 143 -9.28 -6.50 -5.64
C LEU A 143 -10.08 -5.22 -5.88
N LEU A 144 -11.17 -5.32 -6.62
CA LEU A 144 -12.10 -4.23 -6.88
C LEU A 144 -13.30 -4.29 -5.94
N GLY A 145 -14.05 -3.18 -5.86
CA GLY A 145 -15.25 -3.07 -5.04
C GLY A 145 -16.36 -4.07 -5.38
N ASP A 146 -16.39 -4.57 -6.62
CA ASP A 146 -17.33 -5.61 -7.08
C ASP A 146 -16.85 -7.05 -6.80
N ALA A 147 -15.78 -7.19 -6.02
CA ALA A 147 -15.10 -8.44 -5.68
C ALA A 147 -14.42 -9.15 -6.87
N SER A 148 -14.31 -8.51 -8.03
CA SER A 148 -13.43 -8.99 -9.10
C SER A 148 -11.97 -8.71 -8.76
N VAL A 149 -11.06 -9.54 -9.28
CA VAL A 149 -9.62 -9.31 -9.22
C VAL A 149 -9.15 -8.99 -10.63
N ARG A 150 -8.39 -7.89 -10.76
CA ARG A 150 -7.71 -7.54 -12.00
C ARG A 150 -6.22 -7.32 -11.75
N ARG A 151 -5.46 -7.55 -12.81
CA ARG A 151 -4.03 -7.26 -12.85
C ARG A 151 -3.83 -5.99 -13.64
N PHE A 152 -3.02 -5.08 -13.11
CA PHE A 152 -2.58 -3.88 -13.80
C PHE A 152 -1.07 -4.00 -14.03
N ASP A 153 -0.65 -3.76 -15.26
CA ASP A 153 0.76 -3.76 -15.61
C ASP A 153 1.44 -2.44 -15.23
N ASP A 154 2.76 -2.47 -15.27
CA ASP A 154 3.65 -1.40 -14.83
C ASP A 154 3.64 -0.17 -15.78
N SER A 155 2.91 -0.25 -16.91
CA SER A 155 2.80 0.80 -17.92
C SER A 155 1.46 1.55 -17.89
N ILE A 156 0.56 1.22 -16.96
CA ILE A 156 -0.67 1.99 -16.74
C ILE A 156 -0.35 3.47 -16.52
N ASP A 157 -1.13 4.34 -17.14
CA ASP A 157 -1.05 5.78 -16.90
C ASP A 157 -1.31 6.07 -15.42
N VAL A 158 -0.39 6.79 -14.78
CA VAL A 158 -0.42 7.03 -13.32
C VAL A 158 -1.66 7.81 -12.90
N LEU A 159 -2.21 8.68 -13.75
CA LEU A 159 -3.45 9.41 -13.43
C LEU A 159 -4.65 8.46 -13.47
N VAL A 160 -4.69 7.52 -14.42
CA VAL A 160 -5.70 6.46 -14.43
C VAL A 160 -5.57 5.59 -13.18
N PHE A 161 -4.36 5.20 -12.80
CA PHE A 161 -4.13 4.39 -11.61
C PHE A 161 -4.54 5.12 -10.32
N LYS A 162 -4.19 6.40 -10.19
CA LYS A 162 -4.64 7.27 -9.09
C LYS A 162 -6.16 7.36 -9.03
N ALA A 163 -6.83 7.62 -10.16
CA ALA A 163 -8.28 7.68 -10.25
C ALA A 163 -8.96 6.37 -9.77
N LEU A 164 -8.43 5.21 -10.18
CA LEU A 164 -8.94 3.91 -9.74
C LEU A 164 -8.74 3.66 -8.23
N CYS A 165 -7.78 4.31 -7.58
CA CYS A 165 -7.54 4.21 -6.14
C CYS A 165 -8.42 5.15 -5.30
N THR A 166 -9.25 6.00 -5.94
CA THR A 166 -10.22 6.84 -5.24
C THR A 166 -11.59 6.16 -5.15
N ARG A 167 -12.33 6.47 -4.07
CA ARG A 167 -13.72 6.00 -3.91
C ARG A 167 -14.76 6.93 -4.56
N ALA A 168 -14.41 8.21 -4.69
CA ALA A 168 -15.31 9.29 -5.08
C ALA A 168 -14.58 10.47 -5.75
N GLY A 169 -13.59 10.20 -6.61
CA GLY A 169 -12.84 11.22 -7.34
C GLY A 169 -13.65 11.88 -8.46
N SER A 170 -14.76 11.27 -8.90
CA SER A 170 -15.55 11.69 -10.08
C SER A 170 -14.77 11.66 -11.40
N GLU A 171 -13.59 11.06 -11.40
CA GLU A 171 -12.72 10.93 -12.57
C GLU A 171 -13.18 9.72 -13.40
N SER A 172 -13.43 9.91 -14.70
CA SER A 172 -13.81 8.80 -15.57
C SER A 172 -12.58 7.97 -15.96
N ALA A 173 -12.15 7.07 -15.08
CA ALA A 173 -11.17 6.06 -15.43
C ALA A 173 -11.85 4.92 -16.23
N ALA A 174 -11.28 4.56 -17.37
CA ALA A 174 -11.56 3.30 -18.04
C ALA A 174 -10.47 2.31 -17.65
N ILE A 175 -10.86 1.12 -17.21
CA ILE A 175 -9.90 0.04 -16.98
C ILE A 175 -9.42 -0.44 -18.35
N PRO A 176 -8.11 -0.49 -18.61
CA PRO A 176 -7.56 -1.07 -19.83
C PRO A 176 -8.01 -2.52 -20.01
N ASP A 177 -8.30 -2.93 -21.25
CA ASP A 177 -8.76 -4.29 -21.59
C ASP A 177 -7.70 -5.37 -21.31
#